data_AF-A0A7V0L1I2-F1
#
_entry.id   AF-A0A7V0L1I2-F1
#
_cell.length_a   1.000
_cell.length_b   1.000
_cell.length_c   1.000
_cell.angle_alpha   90.00
_cell.angle_beta   90.00
_cell.angle_gamma   90.00
#
_symmetry.space_group_name_H-M   'P 1'
#
loop_
_entity.id
_entity.type
_entity.pdbx_description
1 polymer ?
#
loop_
_entity_poly.entity_id
_entity_poly.type
_entity_poly.pdbx_seq_one_letter_code
_entity_poly.pdbx_strand_id
1 'polypeptide(L)'
;KGEIFGLLGESSAGKTTLAKAILGALSGTLKIRAGRILFEGKELSLYSPKKMEILWGKEMSYLPQNAGASLNPVFRLKTQIGEVARTKSPRKDEQEEMVSRALRQVYLPDDRKFLRQYPFQLSGGQQQRFLIAELLVANPKLLIADEPTSAVDVSIQQEIITLLKDIRRKCGMSILFITHDLAVLRQIADRSGILFDGKIVEIQKTEELISEPRHDYTRELVELSKRLSL
;
A
#
# COMPACT_ATOMS: atom_id res chain seq x y z
N LYS A 1 2.02 13.85 6.46
CA LYS A 1 3.16 12.90 6.59
C LYS A 1 2.89 12.03 7.81
N GLY A 2 3.23 10.74 7.78
CA GLY A 2 2.99 9.82 8.90
C GLY A 2 1.51 9.50 9.14
N GLU A 3 0.68 9.70 8.12
CA GLU A 3 -0.77 9.54 8.16
C GLU A 3 -1.19 8.41 7.21
N ILE A 4 -2.27 7.71 7.56
CA ILE A 4 -2.98 6.81 6.64
C ILE A 4 -4.13 7.59 6.02
N PHE A 5 -3.97 7.95 4.74
CA PHE A 5 -5.03 8.54 3.94
C PHE A 5 -5.79 7.44 3.21
N GLY A 6 -7.08 7.31 3.51
CA GLY A 6 -7.99 6.39 2.86
C GLY A 6 -8.56 6.97 1.57
N LEU A 7 -8.61 6.18 0.50
CA LEU A 7 -9.31 6.53 -0.73
C LEU A 7 -10.38 5.48 -0.99
N LEU A 8 -11.64 5.89 -0.88
CA LEU A 8 -12.80 5.04 -1.14
C LEU A 8 -13.48 5.46 -2.43
N GLY A 9 -13.99 4.50 -3.18
CA GLY A 9 -14.81 4.72 -4.37
C GLY A 9 -15.23 3.38 -4.96
N GLU A 10 -16.25 3.39 -5.80
CA GLU A 10 -16.69 2.19 -6.51
C GLU A 10 -15.59 1.57 -7.38
N SER A 11 -15.80 0.30 -7.74
CA SER A 11 -15.02 -0.34 -8.80
C SER A 11 -15.03 0.54 -10.05
N SER A 12 -13.86 0.75 -10.66
CA SER A 12 -13.68 1.61 -11.83
C SER A 12 -13.83 3.12 -11.63
N ALA A 13 -13.95 3.63 -10.39
CA ALA A 13 -13.99 5.08 -10.12
C ALA A 13 -12.68 5.83 -10.45
N GLY A 14 -11.60 5.11 -10.80
CA GLY A 14 -10.29 5.68 -11.14
C GLY A 14 -9.21 5.56 -10.05
N LYS A 15 -9.46 4.79 -8.98
CA LYS A 15 -8.56 4.63 -7.83
C LYS A 15 -7.16 4.12 -8.21
N THR A 16 -7.10 2.99 -8.93
CA THR A 16 -5.84 2.42 -9.44
C THR A 16 -5.17 3.33 -10.46
N THR A 17 -5.93 4.07 -11.27
CA THR A 17 -5.37 5.06 -12.20
C THR A 17 -4.67 6.19 -11.44
N LEU A 18 -5.28 6.67 -10.35
CA LEU A 18 -4.67 7.66 -9.47
C LEU A 18 -3.40 7.13 -8.79
N ALA A 19 -3.43 5.89 -8.28
CA ALA A 19 -2.25 5.23 -7.71
C ALA A 19 -1.09 5.16 -8.71
N LYS A 20 -1.36 4.69 -9.93
CA LYS A 20 -0.37 4.61 -11.02
C LYS A 20 0.12 5.99 -11.47
N ALA A 21 -0.74 7.01 -11.46
CA ALA A 21 -0.33 8.39 -11.73
C ALA A 21 0.66 8.90 -10.68
N ILE A 22 0.41 8.65 -9.39
CA ILE A 22 1.32 9.01 -8.30
C ILE A 22 2.67 8.29 -8.44
N LEU A 23 2.64 7.02 -8.83
CA LEU A 23 3.86 6.23 -9.06
C LEU A 23 4.59 6.56 -10.35
N GLY A 24 4.04 7.43 -11.22
CA GLY A 24 4.57 7.65 -12.58
C GLY A 24 4.59 6.39 -13.44
N ALA A 25 3.69 5.44 -13.16
CA ALA A 25 3.58 4.13 -13.80
C ALA A 25 2.30 4.01 -14.65
N LEU A 26 1.81 5.12 -15.21
CA LEU A 26 0.67 5.11 -16.14
C LEU A 26 1.05 4.33 -17.40
N SER A 27 0.19 3.40 -17.79
CA SER A 27 0.39 2.54 -18.96
C SER A 27 -0.36 3.06 -20.19
N GLY A 28 0.17 2.76 -21.38
CA GLY A 28 -0.51 3.01 -22.65
C GLY A 28 -0.59 4.49 -23.01
N THR A 29 -1.79 4.94 -23.38
CA THR A 29 -2.04 6.31 -23.87
C THR A 29 -2.40 7.31 -22.76
N LEU A 30 -2.51 6.86 -21.51
CA LEU A 30 -2.86 7.71 -20.37
C LEU A 30 -1.74 8.70 -20.06
N LYS A 31 -2.10 9.99 -19.95
CA LYS A 31 -1.18 11.08 -19.61
C LYS A 31 -1.84 12.01 -18.60
N ILE A 32 -1.01 12.58 -17.72
CA ILE A 32 -1.44 13.66 -16.83
C ILE A 32 -1.64 14.91 -17.70
N ARG A 33 -2.90 15.32 -17.91
CA ARG A 33 -3.24 16.47 -18.76
C ARG A 33 -2.96 17.82 -18.08
N ALA A 34 -3.17 17.89 -16.77
CA ALA A 34 -3.03 19.10 -15.98
C ALA A 34 -2.76 18.75 -14.50
N GLY A 35 -2.35 19.75 -13.73
CA GLY A 35 -2.01 19.58 -12.32
C GLY A 35 -0.58 19.10 -12.10
N ARG A 36 -0.24 18.86 -10.83
CA ARG A 36 1.11 18.48 -10.40
C ARG A 36 1.02 17.43 -9.30
N ILE A 37 1.98 16.51 -9.29
CA ILE A 37 2.13 15.51 -8.22
C ILE A 37 3.42 15.83 -7.49
N LEU A 38 3.30 16.18 -6.20
CA LEU A 38 4.44 16.58 -5.37
C LEU A 38 4.75 15.46 -4.37
N PHE A 39 6.00 14.99 -4.35
CA PHE A 39 6.53 14.09 -3.34
C PHE A 39 7.73 14.70 -2.64
N GLU A 40 7.65 14.84 -1.31
CA GLU A 40 8.67 15.54 -0.51
C GLU A 40 9.01 16.93 -1.07
N GLY A 41 8.00 17.64 -1.58
CA GLY A 41 8.13 18.98 -2.20
C GLY A 41 8.66 18.98 -3.64
N LYS A 42 8.97 17.81 -4.22
CA LYS A 42 9.49 17.68 -5.59
C LYS A 42 8.40 17.22 -6.54
N GLU A 43 8.33 17.86 -7.70
CA GLU A 43 7.33 17.54 -8.71
C GLU A 43 7.72 16.31 -9.55
N LEU A 44 6.92 15.25 -9.46
CA LEU A 44 7.18 13.96 -10.09
C LEU A 44 6.94 13.94 -11.60
N SER A 45 6.04 14.78 -12.11
CA SER A 45 5.77 14.92 -13.56
C SER A 45 7.02 15.38 -14.34
N LEU A 46 8.00 15.97 -13.66
CA LEU A 46 9.27 16.41 -14.24
C LEU A 46 10.35 15.33 -14.21
N TYR A 47 10.07 14.15 -13.63
CA TYR A 47 11.05 13.09 -13.49
C TYR A 47 11.12 12.26 -14.77
N SER A 48 12.34 11.93 -15.19
CA SER A 48 12.54 10.92 -16.23
C SER A 48 12.22 9.53 -15.70
N PRO A 49 11.93 8.54 -16.56
CA PRO A 49 11.68 7.16 -16.14
C PRO A 49 12.79 6.61 -15.21
N LYS A 50 14.06 6.89 -15.52
CA LYS A 50 15.22 6.51 -14.69
C LYS A 50 15.20 7.17 -13.30
N LYS A 51 14.73 8.41 -13.18
CA LYS A 51 14.57 9.07 -11.88
C LYS A 51 13.41 8.48 -11.08
N MET A 52 12.33 8.07 -11.74
CA MET A 52 11.20 7.37 -11.11
C MET A 52 11.63 6.00 -10.58
N GLU A 53 12.40 5.24 -11.36
CA GLU A 53 12.94 3.94 -10.96
C GLU A 53 13.77 4.03 -9.66
N ILE A 54 14.54 5.10 -9.47
CA ILE A 54 15.30 5.33 -8.23
C ILE A 54 14.39 5.56 -7.01
N LEU A 55 13.19 6.11 -7.21
CA LEU A 55 12.22 6.31 -6.12
C LEU A 55 11.52 5.01 -5.74
N TRP A 56 11.22 4.16 -6.72
CA TRP A 56 10.55 2.88 -6.49
C TRP A 56 11.41 1.96 -5.63
N GLY A 57 10.79 1.29 -4.68
CA GLY A 57 11.45 0.43 -3.71
C GLY A 57 12.23 1.21 -2.64
N LYS A 58 12.83 2.37 -2.95
CA LYS A 58 13.67 3.13 -2.00
C LYS A 58 12.90 4.15 -1.16
N GLU A 59 12.00 4.90 -1.78
CA GLU A 59 11.25 5.99 -1.17
C GLU A 59 9.73 5.76 -1.28
N MET A 60 9.29 5.02 -2.30
CA MET A 60 7.90 4.66 -2.55
C MET A 60 7.75 3.16 -2.79
N SER A 61 6.75 2.56 -2.17
CA SER A 61 6.39 1.16 -2.37
C SER A 61 4.93 1.03 -2.76
N TYR A 62 4.61 -0.01 -3.54
CA TYR A 62 3.28 -0.30 -4.03
C TYR A 62 2.89 -1.72 -3.62
N LEU A 63 1.82 -1.85 -2.83
CA LEU A 63 1.20 -3.12 -2.47
C LEU A 63 -0.02 -3.34 -3.37
N PRO A 64 0.07 -4.22 -4.38
CA PRO A 64 -1.04 -4.50 -5.28
C PRO A 64 -2.13 -5.36 -4.63
N GLN A 65 -3.30 -5.37 -5.26
CA GLN A 65 -4.50 -6.11 -4.85
C GLN A 65 -4.25 -7.62 -4.67
N ASN A 66 -3.45 -8.24 -5.54
CA ASN A 66 -3.13 -9.66 -5.46
C ASN A 66 -1.66 -9.87 -5.05
N ALA A 67 -1.45 -10.03 -3.75
CA ALA A 67 -0.14 -10.26 -3.17
C ALA A 67 0.50 -11.58 -3.65
N GLY A 68 -0.29 -12.67 -3.71
CA GLY A 68 0.20 -14.00 -4.09
C GLY A 68 0.73 -14.06 -5.53
N ALA A 69 0.11 -13.32 -6.45
CA ALA A 69 0.58 -13.19 -7.83
C ALA A 69 1.82 -12.30 -7.98
N SER A 70 2.17 -11.52 -6.96
CA SER A 70 3.27 -10.56 -7.01
C SER A 70 4.62 -11.18 -6.64
N LEU A 71 4.61 -12.26 -5.84
CA LEU A 71 5.83 -12.98 -5.49
C LEU A 71 6.27 -13.87 -6.66
N ASN A 72 7.57 -13.85 -6.97
CA ASN A 72 8.13 -14.68 -8.02
C ASN A 72 8.33 -16.13 -7.50
N PRO A 73 7.58 -17.13 -8.01
CA PRO A 73 7.60 -18.48 -7.46
C PRO A 73 8.91 -19.23 -7.73
N VAL A 74 9.73 -18.80 -8.70
CA VAL A 74 10.99 -19.47 -9.05
C VAL A 74 12.18 -18.96 -8.22
N PHE A 75 12.01 -17.86 -7.50
CA PHE A 75 13.06 -17.31 -6.64
C PHE A 75 12.80 -17.60 -5.17
N ARG A 76 13.88 -17.87 -4.44
CA ARG A 76 13.83 -17.99 -2.98
C ARG A 76 13.51 -16.64 -2.34
N LEU A 77 12.92 -16.67 -1.14
CA LEU A 77 12.60 -15.49 -0.36
C LEU A 77 13.81 -14.56 -0.19
N LYS A 78 14.99 -15.11 0.16
CA LYS A 78 16.25 -14.35 0.28
C LYS A 78 16.63 -13.56 -0.97
N THR A 79 16.30 -14.07 -2.15
CA THR A 79 16.69 -13.45 -3.41
C THR A 79 15.85 -12.21 -3.64
N GLN A 80 14.53 -12.35 -3.50
CA GLN A 80 13.54 -11.29 -3.73
C GLN A 80 13.74 -10.13 -2.75
N ILE A 81 13.68 -10.39 -1.44
CA ILE A 81 13.87 -9.33 -0.43
C ILE A 81 15.27 -8.72 -0.46
N GLY A 82 16.28 -9.51 -0.85
CA GLY A 82 17.66 -9.04 -1.00
C GLY A 82 17.85 -8.11 -2.20
N GLU A 83 17.09 -8.26 -3.28
CA GLU A 83 17.11 -7.32 -4.42
C GLU A 83 16.67 -5.93 -3.98
N VAL A 84 15.57 -5.84 -3.24
CA VAL A 84 15.07 -4.57 -2.74
C VAL A 84 16.04 -3.98 -1.71
N ALA A 85 16.63 -4.78 -0.82
CA ALA A 85 17.64 -4.30 0.13
C ALA A 85 18.87 -3.68 -0.56
N ARG A 86 19.32 -4.26 -1.68
CA ARG A 86 20.45 -3.73 -2.48
C ARG A 86 20.20 -2.35 -3.07
N THR A 87 18.94 -1.95 -3.27
CA THR A 87 18.61 -0.60 -3.76
C THR A 87 18.95 0.50 -2.74
N LYS A 88 19.02 0.15 -1.45
CA LYS A 88 19.28 1.11 -0.37
C LYS A 88 20.74 1.12 0.08
N SER A 89 21.38 -0.05 0.16
CA SER A 89 22.75 -0.18 0.64
C SER A 89 23.56 -1.16 -0.22
N PRO A 90 24.82 -0.82 -0.57
CA PRO A 90 25.75 -1.75 -1.23
C PRO A 90 26.38 -2.76 -0.26
N ARG A 91 26.24 -2.56 1.05
CA ARG A 91 26.93 -3.34 2.10
C ARG A 91 26.09 -4.55 2.54
N LYS A 92 26.72 -5.73 2.57
CA LYS A 92 26.02 -7.00 2.87
C LYS A 92 25.53 -7.07 4.31
N ASP A 93 26.34 -6.62 5.26
CA ASP A 93 25.98 -6.53 6.68
C ASP A 93 24.75 -5.65 6.90
N GLU A 94 24.71 -4.48 6.27
CA GLU A 94 23.55 -3.57 6.32
C GLU A 94 22.32 -4.19 5.66
N GLN A 95 22.47 -4.87 4.52
CA GLN A 95 21.38 -5.57 3.84
C GLN A 95 20.77 -6.67 4.72
N GLU A 96 21.59 -7.50 5.37
CA GLU A 96 21.12 -8.58 6.24
C GLU A 96 20.35 -8.02 7.45
N GLU A 97 20.83 -6.94 8.06
CA GLU A 97 20.14 -6.27 9.15
C GLU A 97 18.80 -5.67 8.72
N MET A 98 18.76 -5.02 7.55
CA MET A 98 17.52 -4.49 6.98
C MET A 98 16.49 -5.59 6.73
N VAL A 99 16.89 -6.71 6.12
CA VAL A 99 16.03 -7.86 5.86
C VAL A 99 15.49 -8.44 7.16
N SER A 100 16.37 -8.68 8.13
CA SER A 100 15.99 -9.21 9.45
C SER A 100 15.00 -8.28 10.16
N ARG A 101 15.25 -6.96 10.14
CA ARG A 101 14.32 -5.96 10.68
C ARG A 101 12.96 -6.01 9.99
N ALA A 102 12.92 -6.06 8.66
CA ALA A 102 11.67 -6.07 7.90
C ALA A 102 10.84 -7.33 8.18
N LEU A 103 11.47 -8.50 8.25
CA LEU A 103 10.79 -9.75 8.58
C LEU A 103 10.22 -9.73 10.01
N ARG A 104 10.97 -9.21 10.99
CA ARG A 104 10.48 -9.03 12.35
C ARG A 104 9.30 -8.06 12.45
N GLN A 105 9.29 -7.00 11.64
CA GLN A 105 8.19 -6.02 11.61
C GLN A 105 6.86 -6.65 11.17
N VAL A 106 6.91 -7.70 10.35
CA VAL A 106 5.73 -8.41 9.86
C VAL A 106 5.50 -9.75 10.58
N TYR A 107 6.17 -9.96 11.72
CA TYR A 107 6.04 -11.19 12.52
C TYR A 107 6.39 -12.47 11.75
N LEU A 108 7.42 -12.43 10.90
CA LEU A 108 7.98 -13.59 10.21
C LEU A 108 9.36 -13.97 10.80
N PRO A 109 9.76 -15.26 10.75
CA PRO A 109 11.10 -15.67 11.11
C PRO A 109 12.14 -14.98 10.22
N ASP A 110 13.24 -14.51 10.82
CA ASP A 110 14.37 -13.88 10.11
C ASP A 110 15.57 -14.81 9.96
N ASP A 111 15.38 -16.10 10.22
CA ASP A 111 16.43 -17.10 10.13
C ASP A 111 16.74 -17.57 8.69
N ARG A 112 17.91 -18.20 8.53
CA ARG A 112 18.39 -18.72 7.23
C ARG A 112 17.49 -19.82 6.66
N LYS A 113 16.76 -20.57 7.48
CA LYS A 113 15.90 -21.67 7.03
C LYS A 113 14.65 -21.09 6.37
N PHE A 114 14.01 -20.10 6.99
CA PHE A 114 12.88 -19.37 6.42
C PHE A 114 13.26 -18.69 5.11
N LEU A 115 14.36 -17.92 5.10
CA LEU A 115 14.85 -17.21 3.92
C LEU A 115 15.23 -18.11 2.73
N ARG A 116 15.44 -19.42 2.94
CA ARG A 116 15.72 -20.39 1.88
C ARG A 116 14.47 -20.98 1.22
N GLN A 117 13.28 -20.73 1.78
CA GLN A 117 12.02 -21.17 1.23
C GLN A 117 11.69 -20.44 -0.08
N TYR A 118 10.71 -20.97 -0.80
CA TYR A 118 10.06 -20.36 -1.96
C TYR A 118 8.66 -19.87 -1.57
N PRO A 119 8.07 -18.91 -2.32
CA PRO A 119 6.73 -18.40 -2.02
C PRO A 119 5.64 -19.48 -1.89
N PHE A 120 5.67 -20.50 -2.76
CA PHE A 120 4.70 -21.61 -2.73
C PHE A 120 4.81 -22.52 -1.49
N GLN A 121 5.84 -22.34 -0.65
CA GLN A 121 6.01 -23.07 0.61
C GLN A 121 5.42 -22.30 1.82
N LEU A 122 4.94 -21.08 1.61
CA LEU A 122 4.34 -20.23 2.63
C LEU A 122 2.81 -20.37 2.62
N SER A 123 2.17 -20.19 3.79
CA SER A 123 0.72 -19.98 3.84
C SER A 123 0.34 -18.64 3.17
N GLY A 124 -0.92 -18.45 2.76
CA GLY A 124 -1.37 -17.20 2.13
C GLY A 124 -1.08 -15.95 2.98
N GLY A 125 -1.35 -16.02 4.29
CA GLY A 125 -1.01 -14.95 5.23
C GLY A 125 0.51 -14.71 5.35
N GLN A 126 1.32 -15.77 5.30
CA GLN A 126 2.79 -15.62 5.29
C GLN A 126 3.30 -15.00 3.99
N GLN A 127 2.74 -15.37 2.83
CA GLN A 127 3.06 -14.75 1.55
C GLN A 127 2.77 -13.24 1.59
N GLN A 128 1.62 -12.86 2.14
CA GLN A 128 1.25 -11.46 2.23
C GLN A 128 2.13 -10.67 3.19
N ARG A 129 2.40 -11.20 4.38
CA ARG A 129 3.34 -10.59 5.33
C ARG A 129 4.73 -10.48 4.71
N PHE A 130 5.18 -11.49 3.97
CA PHE A 130 6.48 -11.47 3.30
C PHE A 130 6.54 -10.39 2.21
N LEU A 131 5.49 -10.27 1.39
CA LEU A 131 5.39 -9.18 0.42
C LEU A 131 5.45 -7.81 1.10
N ILE A 132 4.74 -7.63 2.22
CA ILE A 132 4.82 -6.40 3.01
C ILE A 132 6.25 -6.17 3.51
N ALA A 133 6.96 -7.19 3.98
CA ALA A 133 8.36 -7.06 4.40
C ALA A 133 9.27 -6.62 3.24
N GLU A 134 9.08 -7.18 2.05
CA GLU A 134 9.82 -6.80 0.84
C GLU A 134 9.61 -5.32 0.50
N LEU A 135 8.37 -4.83 0.61
CA LEU A 135 8.04 -3.42 0.37
C LEU A 135 8.61 -2.48 1.43
N LEU A 136 8.88 -2.97 2.64
CA LEU A 136 9.37 -2.17 3.78
C LEU A 136 10.88 -2.23 3.98
N VAL A 137 11.58 -3.18 3.36
CA VAL A 137 12.99 -3.45 3.65
C VAL A 137 13.88 -2.21 3.49
N ALA A 138 13.60 -1.40 2.47
CA ALA A 138 14.31 -0.15 2.18
C ALA A 138 13.81 1.07 2.97
N ASN A 139 12.83 0.88 3.87
CA ASN A 139 12.17 1.89 4.69
C ASN A 139 11.63 3.07 3.86
N PRO A 140 10.63 2.83 2.99
CA PRO A 140 10.06 3.86 2.13
C PRO A 140 9.30 4.91 2.95
N LYS A 141 9.14 6.11 2.40
CA LYS A 141 8.35 7.19 3.02
C LYS A 141 6.86 7.10 2.71
N LEU A 142 6.52 6.49 1.57
CA LEU A 142 5.16 6.30 1.08
C LEU A 142 4.91 4.84 0.72
N LEU A 143 3.85 4.28 1.26
CA LEU A 143 3.26 3.03 0.79
C LEU A 143 1.90 3.32 0.15
N ILE A 144 1.70 2.87 -1.08
CA ILE A 144 0.40 2.87 -1.73
C ILE A 144 -0.12 1.44 -1.69
N ALA A 145 -1.23 1.20 -1.00
CA ALA A 145 -1.84 -0.11 -0.89
C ALA A 145 -3.16 -0.12 -1.67
N ASP A 146 -3.19 -0.81 -2.81
CA ASP A 146 -4.33 -0.85 -3.72
C ASP A 146 -5.18 -2.10 -3.49
N GLU A 147 -6.30 -1.94 -2.77
CA GLU A 147 -7.21 -3.02 -2.37
C GLU A 147 -6.48 -4.22 -1.71
N PRO A 148 -5.59 -3.98 -0.71
CA PRO A 148 -4.69 -5.01 -0.20
C PRO A 148 -5.39 -6.15 0.55
N THR A 149 -6.69 -6.01 0.85
CA THR A 149 -7.48 -6.99 1.60
C THR A 149 -8.66 -7.56 0.83
N SER A 150 -8.83 -7.23 -0.46
CA SER A 150 -10.05 -7.62 -1.19
C SER A 150 -10.15 -9.12 -1.52
N ALA A 151 -9.02 -9.82 -1.56
CA ALA A 151 -8.95 -11.23 -1.97
C ALA A 151 -8.61 -12.17 -0.81
N VAL A 152 -8.78 -11.72 0.43
CA VAL A 152 -8.44 -12.49 1.64
C VAL A 152 -9.63 -12.58 2.57
N ASP A 153 -9.62 -13.59 3.44
CA ASP A 153 -10.66 -13.74 4.46
C ASP A 153 -10.59 -12.61 5.52
N VAL A 154 -11.69 -12.47 6.27
CA VAL A 154 -11.85 -11.42 7.29
C VAL A 154 -10.77 -11.48 8.37
N SER A 155 -10.26 -12.67 8.72
CA SER A 155 -9.21 -12.80 9.74
C SER A 155 -7.89 -12.23 9.22
N ILE A 156 -7.47 -12.63 8.02
CA ILE A 156 -6.24 -12.12 7.39
C ILE A 156 -6.34 -10.61 7.14
N GLN A 157 -7.51 -10.11 6.72
CA GLN A 157 -7.76 -8.68 6.58
C GLN A 157 -7.44 -7.89 7.87
N GLN A 158 -7.94 -8.36 9.03
CA GLN A 158 -7.68 -7.71 10.31
C GLN A 158 -6.20 -7.69 10.69
N GLU A 159 -5.50 -8.79 10.41
CA GLU A 159 -4.06 -8.88 10.65
C GLU A 159 -3.29 -7.84 9.82
N ILE A 160 -3.64 -7.67 8.54
CA ILE A 160 -3.00 -6.69 7.65
C ILE A 160 -3.28 -5.26 8.11
N ILE A 161 -4.54 -4.95 8.45
CA ILE A 161 -4.92 -3.63 8.95
C ILE A 161 -4.11 -3.29 10.19
N THR A 162 -4.02 -4.23 11.14
CA THR A 162 -3.26 -4.07 12.37
C THR A 162 -1.77 -3.87 12.08
N LEU A 163 -1.21 -4.69 11.18
CA LEU A 163 0.17 -4.60 10.76
C LEU A 163 0.50 -3.24 10.14
N LEU A 164 -0.32 -2.74 9.21
CA LEU A 164 -0.10 -1.45 8.55
C LEU A 164 -0.19 -0.26 9.53
N LYS A 165 -1.11 -0.31 10.50
CA LYS A 165 -1.15 0.67 11.60
C LYS A 165 0.12 0.67 12.43
N ASP A 166 0.59 -0.52 12.81
CA ASP A 166 1.81 -0.68 13.58
C ASP A 166 3.04 -0.16 12.82
N ILE A 167 3.15 -0.45 11.53
CA ILE A 167 4.23 0.03 10.68
C ILE A 167 4.18 1.56 10.57
N ARG A 168 3.01 2.15 10.30
CA ARG A 168 2.85 3.61 10.25
C ARG A 168 3.31 4.26 11.57
N ARG A 169 2.90 3.71 12.72
CA ARG A 169 3.29 4.21 14.05
C ARG A 169 4.80 4.09 14.31
N LYS A 170 5.41 2.95 13.97
CA LYS A 170 6.82 2.66 14.26
C LYS A 170 7.79 3.35 13.29
N CYS A 171 7.43 3.46 12.02
CA CYS A 171 8.32 3.94 10.96
C CYS A 171 8.04 5.39 10.52
N GLY A 172 6.94 6.00 10.95
CA GLY A 172 6.53 7.33 10.48
C GLY A 172 6.16 7.39 8.99
N MET A 173 5.90 6.23 8.39
CA MET A 173 5.57 6.07 6.98
C MET A 173 4.17 6.64 6.68
N SER A 174 4.00 7.30 5.54
CA SER A 174 2.68 7.71 5.05
C SER A 174 2.08 6.58 4.21
N ILE A 175 0.78 6.33 4.35
CA ILE A 175 0.09 5.27 3.62
C ILE A 175 -1.08 5.87 2.84
N LEU A 176 -1.13 5.62 1.54
CA LEU A 176 -2.35 5.78 0.74
C LEU A 176 -3.03 4.41 0.70
N PHE A 177 -4.12 4.25 1.44
CA PHE A 177 -4.88 3.01 1.51
C PHE A 177 -6.12 3.11 0.63
N ILE A 178 -6.17 2.32 -0.43
CA ILE A 178 -7.25 2.32 -1.41
C ILE A 178 -8.13 1.11 -1.14
N THR A 179 -9.43 1.33 -1.05
CA THR A 179 -10.42 0.27 -0.84
C THR A 179 -11.78 0.67 -1.42
N HIS A 180 -12.66 -0.30 -1.63
CA HIS A 180 -14.08 -0.06 -1.89
C HIS A 180 -14.95 -0.36 -0.65
N ASP A 181 -14.35 -0.84 0.44
CA ASP A 181 -15.05 -1.21 1.67
C ASP A 181 -14.91 -0.11 2.74
N LEU A 182 -16.05 0.49 3.09
CA LEU A 182 -16.15 1.53 4.12
C LEU A 182 -15.84 1.00 5.52
N ALA A 183 -16.15 -0.27 5.83
CA ALA A 183 -15.83 -0.87 7.12
C ALA A 183 -14.31 -1.01 7.29
N VAL A 184 -13.58 -1.37 6.24
CA VAL A 184 -12.10 -1.39 6.23
C VAL A 184 -11.55 0.02 6.38
N LEU A 185 -12.09 0.98 5.60
CA LEU A 185 -11.68 2.37 5.63
C LEU A 185 -11.78 2.95 7.05
N ARG A 186 -12.94 2.75 7.71
CA ARG A 186 -13.21 3.16 9.09
C ARG A 186 -12.18 2.64 10.07
N GLN A 187 -11.70 1.42 9.85
CA GLN A 187 -10.76 0.79 10.76
C GLN A 187 -9.37 1.37 10.62
N ILE A 188 -8.90 1.75 9.43
CA ILE A 188 -7.47 2.01 9.19
C ILE A 188 -7.11 3.49 8.98
N ALA A 189 -7.97 4.28 8.36
CA ALA A 189 -7.63 5.59 7.83
C ALA A 189 -7.84 6.73 8.85
N ASP A 190 -6.90 7.66 8.93
CA ASP A 190 -7.03 8.87 9.76
C ASP A 190 -7.93 9.91 9.06
N ARG A 191 -7.67 10.14 7.77
CA ARG A 191 -8.49 10.96 6.85
C ARG A 191 -8.84 10.15 5.64
N SER A 192 -9.99 10.47 5.05
CA SER A 192 -10.51 9.75 3.90
C SER A 192 -11.03 10.69 2.82
N GLY A 193 -10.83 10.29 1.57
CA GLY A 193 -11.40 10.92 0.39
C GLY A 193 -12.33 9.96 -0.35
N ILE A 194 -13.46 10.48 -0.84
CA ILE A 194 -14.38 9.74 -1.71
C ILE A 194 -14.12 10.10 -3.16
N LEU A 195 -13.80 9.10 -3.97
CA LEU A 195 -13.62 9.19 -5.41
C LEU A 195 -14.90 8.70 -6.10
N PHE A 196 -15.52 9.60 -6.85
CA PHE A 196 -16.72 9.32 -7.64
C PHE A 196 -16.58 9.98 -9.01
N ASP A 197 -16.84 9.20 -10.07
CA ASP A 197 -16.73 9.65 -11.47
C ASP A 197 -15.40 10.39 -11.78
N GLY A 198 -14.28 9.81 -11.31
CA GLY A 198 -12.94 10.37 -11.51
C GLY A 198 -12.64 11.65 -10.72
N LYS A 199 -13.52 12.07 -9.80
CA LYS A 199 -13.36 13.28 -8.98
C LYS A 199 -13.38 12.94 -7.51
N ILE A 200 -12.53 13.61 -6.74
CA ILE A 200 -12.63 13.57 -5.29
C ILE A 200 -13.78 14.49 -4.90
N VAL A 201 -14.90 13.90 -4.49
CA VAL A 201 -16.14 14.63 -4.17
C VAL A 201 -16.21 15.07 -2.72
N GLU A 202 -15.47 14.40 -1.84
CA GLU A 202 -15.44 14.72 -0.41
C GLU A 202 -14.12 14.29 0.22
N ILE A 203 -13.59 15.10 1.13
CA ILE A 203 -12.43 14.77 1.98
C ILE A 203 -12.70 15.25 3.40
N GLN A 204 -12.63 14.35 4.38
CA GLN A 204 -12.76 14.69 5.79
C GLN A 204 -11.89 13.78 6.66
N LYS A 205 -11.89 13.98 8.00
CA LYS A 205 -11.47 12.90 8.90
C LYS A 205 -12.38 11.70 8.71
N THR A 206 -11.86 10.49 8.78
CA THR A 206 -12.65 9.28 8.48
C THR A 206 -13.87 9.17 9.40
N GLU A 207 -13.74 9.52 10.67
CA GLU A 207 -14.86 9.51 11.63
C GLU A 207 -15.96 10.52 11.26
N GLU A 208 -15.56 11.74 10.87
CA GLU A 208 -16.48 12.81 10.43
C GLU A 208 -17.15 12.42 9.10
N LEU A 209 -16.40 11.84 8.16
CA LEU A 209 -16.93 11.38 6.87
C LEU A 209 -18.06 10.35 7.02
N ILE A 210 -17.97 9.49 8.04
CA ILE A 210 -18.95 8.43 8.30
C ILE A 210 -20.13 8.92 9.13
N SER A 211 -19.89 9.82 10.08
CA SER A 211 -20.92 10.33 10.99
C SER A 211 -21.71 11.49 10.40
N GLU A 212 -21.04 12.39 9.67
CA GLU A 212 -21.58 13.61 9.08
C GLU A 212 -21.15 13.77 7.60
N PRO A 213 -21.49 12.79 6.73
CA PRO A 213 -21.24 12.89 5.29
C PRO A 213 -21.93 14.11 4.68
N ARG A 214 -21.18 14.91 3.92
CA ARG A 214 -21.68 16.16 3.30
C ARG A 214 -22.15 15.98 1.87
N HIS A 215 -21.50 15.10 1.10
CA HIS A 215 -21.86 14.85 -0.29
C HIS A 215 -22.96 13.78 -0.39
N ASP A 216 -23.89 13.93 -1.33
CA ASP A 216 -25.04 13.02 -1.51
C ASP A 216 -24.58 11.57 -1.72
N TYR A 217 -23.64 11.37 -2.64
CA TYR A 217 -23.05 10.06 -2.88
C TYR A 217 -22.38 9.45 -1.62
N THR A 218 -21.71 10.27 -0.81
CA THR A 218 -21.09 9.78 0.44
C THR A 218 -22.17 9.37 1.45
N ARG A 219 -23.30 10.08 1.52
CA ARG A 219 -24.47 9.71 2.33
C ARG A 219 -25.01 8.35 1.92
N GLU A 220 -25.22 8.14 0.62
CA GLU A 220 -25.70 6.87 0.07
C GLU A 220 -24.76 5.71 0.39
N LEU A 221 -23.44 5.88 0.20
CA LEU A 221 -22.43 4.88 0.54
C LEU A 221 -22.45 4.50 2.04
N VAL A 222 -22.55 5.49 2.93
CA VAL A 222 -22.62 5.27 4.38
C VAL A 222 -23.90 4.52 4.75
N GLU A 223 -25.04 4.87 4.16
CA GLU A 223 -26.30 4.18 4.39
C GLU A 223 -26.27 2.73 3.91
N LEU A 224 -25.76 2.47 2.71
CA LEU A 224 -25.61 1.13 2.16
C LEU A 224 -24.72 0.25 3.06
N SER A 225 -23.59 0.80 3.51
CA SER A 225 -22.68 0.09 4.42
C SER A 225 -23.33 -0.25 5.76
N LYS A 226 -24.12 0.67 6.35
CA LYS A 226 -24.87 0.40 7.59
C LYS A 226 -25.85 -0.76 7.44
N ARG A 227 -26.53 -0.87 6.28
CA ARG A 227 -27.49 -1.95 6.01
C ARG A 227 -26.83 -3.32 5.84
N LEU A 228 -25.61 -3.38 5.31
CA LEU A 228 -24.85 -4.62 5.13
C LEU A 228 -24.14 -5.10 6.41
N SER A 229 -24.10 -4.26 7.45
CA SER A 229 -23.46 -4.56 8.74
C SER A 229 -24.45 -5.10 9.79
N LEU A 230 -25.72 -5.30 9.43
CA LEU A 230 -26.81 -5.88 10.21
C LEU A 230 -27.18 -7.25 9.64
#